data_AF-R6DWT4-F1
#
_entry.id   AF-R6DWT4-F1
#
_cell.length_a   1.000
_cell.length_b   1.000
_cell.length_c   1.000
_cell.angle_alpha   90.00
_cell.angle_beta   90.00
_cell.angle_gamma   90.00
#
_symmetry.space_group_name_H-M   'P 1'
#
loop_
_entity.id
_entity.type
_entity.pdbx_description
1 polymer ?
#
loop_
_entity_poly.entity_id
_entity_poly.type
_entity_poly.pdbx_seq_one_letter_code
_entity_poly.pdbx_strand_id
1 'polypeptide(L)'
;MKKEKKAKPYVDPYFEEMHKKGIILTIISLVLFVGVPTVTCIVYDIMPNFGTVIATGIGLIAIFVPTGIAEMFGEVPIMGSSYYLACLTGNILNLKLPSAINAIKVSGFKQGTKEADVVVGIAIAISSLVTLVILAIGVVLLMPLEPFLTSEAVGVAASNVLPALFGCLVLGFIGNDVGGGVIIKGRLKAAILPFIFFIVLYLLISDMYELFEGFLMILGIVMIYFITKKMYKAGKIEVLLPETEAESIEEAVQNDK
;
A
#
# COMPACT_ATOMS: atom_id res chain seq x y z
N MET A 1 -20.39 21.91 34.74
CA MET A 1 -19.28 21.21 34.04
C MET A 1 -19.11 21.78 32.64
N LYS A 2 -18.12 22.67 32.43
CA LYS A 2 -17.77 23.16 31.10
C LYS A 2 -17.05 22.03 30.36
N LYS A 3 -17.59 21.59 29.21
CA LYS A 3 -16.90 20.65 28.32
C LYS A 3 -15.65 21.35 27.78
N GLU A 4 -14.47 20.92 28.21
CA GLU A 4 -13.22 21.30 27.57
C GLU A 4 -13.28 20.86 26.10
N LYS A 5 -13.23 21.84 25.19
CA LYS A 5 -12.98 21.58 23.77
C LYS A 5 -11.56 21.02 23.70
N LYS A 6 -11.41 19.70 23.54
CA LYS A 6 -10.12 19.11 23.18
C LYS A 6 -9.57 19.86 21.98
N ALA A 7 -8.44 20.55 22.15
CA ALA A 7 -7.74 21.22 21.08
C ALA A 7 -7.51 20.18 19.96
N LYS A 8 -7.93 20.51 18.73
CA LYS A 8 -7.64 19.64 17.59
C LYS A 8 -6.12 19.46 17.52
N PRO A 9 -5.62 18.23 17.28
CA PRO A 9 -4.20 18.04 16.99
C PRO A 9 -3.78 18.99 15.87
N TYR A 10 -2.61 19.61 15.98
CA TYR A 10 -2.05 20.39 14.88
C TYR A 10 -1.83 19.45 13.69
N VAL A 11 -2.58 19.68 12.63
CA VAL A 11 -2.40 18.99 11.35
C VAL A 11 -1.82 20.01 10.41
N ASP A 12 -0.77 19.62 9.70
CA ASP A 12 -0.13 20.54 8.78
C ASP A 12 -1.09 20.96 7.66
N PRO A 13 -1.15 22.26 7.30
CA PRO A 13 -2.01 22.74 6.22
C PRO A 13 -1.81 21.98 4.90
N TYR A 14 -0.59 21.54 4.60
CA TYR A 14 -0.29 20.73 3.41
C TYR A 14 -1.07 19.41 3.42
N PHE A 15 -1.01 18.66 4.52
CA PHE A 15 -1.71 17.38 4.64
C PHE A 15 -3.22 17.55 4.64
N GLU A 16 -3.72 18.64 5.23
CA GLU A 16 -5.16 18.93 5.20
C GLU A 16 -5.65 19.22 3.77
N GLU A 17 -4.87 19.96 2.97
CA GLU A 17 -5.19 20.22 1.58
C GLU A 17 -5.12 18.95 0.71
N MET A 18 -4.06 18.15 0.88
CA MET A 18 -3.91 16.88 0.16
C MET A 18 -5.05 15.91 0.49
N HIS A 19 -5.46 15.83 1.76
CA HIS A 19 -6.57 14.99 2.17
C HIS A 19 -7.90 15.43 1.55
N LYS A 20 -8.17 16.75 1.53
CA LYS A 20 -9.36 17.30 0.87
C LYS A 20 -9.39 16.96 -0.61
N LYS A 21 -8.27 17.16 -1.33
CA LYS A 21 -8.15 16.82 -2.75
C LYS A 21 -8.29 15.32 -2.99
N GLY A 22 -7.66 14.50 -2.15
CA GLY A 22 -7.75 13.04 -2.20
C GLY A 22 -9.18 12.54 -2.06
N ILE A 23 -9.94 13.04 -1.07
CA ILE A 23 -11.35 12.68 -0.89
C ILE A 23 -12.19 13.09 -2.09
N ILE A 24 -12.02 14.32 -2.60
CA ILE A 24 -12.76 14.79 -3.78
C ILE A 24 -12.48 13.87 -4.97
N LEU A 25 -11.21 13.53 -5.20
CA LEU A 25 -10.79 12.63 -6.28
C LEU A 25 -11.40 11.23 -6.11
N THR A 26 -11.40 10.67 -4.90
CA THR A 26 -12.00 9.36 -4.60
C THR A 26 -13.51 9.38 -4.85
N ILE A 27 -14.22 10.45 -4.46
CA ILE A 27 -15.67 10.59 -4.70
C ILE A 27 -15.96 10.66 -6.20
N ILE A 28 -15.24 11.49 -6.95
CA ILE A 28 -15.40 11.60 -8.41
C ILE A 28 -15.19 10.23 -9.06
N SER A 29 -14.15 9.51 -8.62
CA SER A 29 -13.82 8.19 -9.16
C SER A 29 -14.90 7.17 -8.84
N LEU A 30 -15.43 7.16 -7.62
CA LEU A 30 -16.55 6.29 -7.24
C LEU A 30 -17.78 6.52 -8.12
N VAL A 31 -18.11 7.80 -8.38
CA VAL A 31 -19.21 8.16 -9.28
C VAL A 31 -18.96 7.63 -10.69
N LEU A 32 -17.74 7.70 -11.20
CA LEU A 32 -17.40 7.15 -12.53
C LEU A 32 -17.45 5.61 -12.54
N PHE A 33 -16.91 4.95 -11.51
CA PHE A 33 -16.88 3.48 -11.38
C PHE A 33 -18.28 2.88 -11.31
N VAL A 34 -19.23 3.53 -10.65
CA VAL A 34 -20.63 3.08 -10.61
C VAL A 34 -21.40 3.60 -11.82
N GLY A 35 -21.11 4.83 -12.25
CA GLY A 35 -21.85 5.52 -13.30
C GLY A 35 -21.67 4.89 -14.67
N VAL A 36 -20.43 4.53 -15.07
CA VAL A 36 -20.17 3.96 -16.40
C VAL A 36 -20.89 2.61 -16.61
N PRO A 37 -20.78 1.62 -15.70
CA PRO A 37 -21.57 0.38 -15.80
C PRO A 37 -23.07 0.64 -15.76
N THR A 38 -23.53 1.55 -14.89
CA THR A 38 -24.98 1.87 -14.77
C THR A 38 -25.54 2.44 -16.07
N VAL A 39 -24.85 3.42 -16.67
CA VAL A 39 -25.25 4.01 -17.96
C VAL A 39 -25.23 2.94 -19.05
N THR A 40 -24.21 2.08 -19.06
CA THR A 40 -24.12 0.96 -20.00
C THR A 40 -25.33 0.01 -19.85
N CYS A 41 -25.67 -0.38 -18.62
CA CYS A 41 -26.82 -1.22 -18.35
C CYS A 41 -28.15 -0.60 -18.82
N ILE A 42 -28.32 0.71 -18.65
CA ILE A 42 -29.51 1.44 -19.11
C ILE A 42 -29.56 1.48 -20.64
N VAL A 43 -28.44 1.80 -21.31
CA VAL A 43 -28.37 1.92 -22.78
C VAL A 43 -28.67 0.58 -23.48
N TYR A 44 -28.18 -0.52 -22.91
CA TYR A 44 -28.38 -1.86 -23.48
C TYR A 44 -29.60 -2.60 -22.91
N ASP A 45 -30.39 -1.98 -22.03
CA ASP A 45 -31.55 -2.58 -21.35
C ASP A 45 -31.23 -3.92 -20.63
N ILE A 46 -30.04 -3.99 -20.02
CA ILE A 46 -29.52 -5.17 -19.30
C ILE A 46 -29.43 -4.91 -17.79
N MET A 47 -30.35 -4.13 -17.24
CA MET A 47 -30.29 -3.74 -15.83
C MET A 47 -30.44 -4.98 -14.92
N PRO A 48 -29.44 -5.28 -14.06
CA PRO A 48 -29.52 -6.43 -13.17
C PRO A 48 -30.57 -6.22 -12.08
N ASN A 49 -31.12 -7.31 -11.55
CA ASN A 49 -32.01 -7.25 -10.39
C ASN A 49 -31.25 -6.68 -9.19
N PHE A 50 -31.75 -5.58 -8.63
CA PHE A 50 -31.09 -4.86 -7.54
C PHE A 50 -30.90 -5.72 -6.28
N GLY A 51 -31.83 -6.65 -6.01
CA GLY A 51 -31.72 -7.61 -4.91
C GLY A 51 -30.55 -8.57 -5.10
N THR A 52 -30.32 -9.04 -6.34
CA THR A 52 -29.15 -9.88 -6.66
C THR A 52 -27.85 -9.09 -6.54
N VAL A 53 -27.80 -7.85 -7.06
CA VAL A 53 -26.61 -6.99 -6.95
C VAL A 53 -26.22 -6.76 -5.50
N ILE A 54 -27.19 -6.45 -4.63
CA ILE A 54 -26.93 -6.26 -3.20
C ILE A 54 -26.50 -7.57 -2.55
N ALA A 55 -27.20 -8.67 -2.81
CA ALA A 55 -26.90 -9.97 -2.20
C ALA A 55 -25.48 -10.44 -2.53
N THR A 56 -25.06 -10.32 -3.80
CA THR A 56 -23.69 -10.65 -4.23
C THR A 56 -22.68 -9.62 -3.71
N GLY A 57 -23.04 -8.34 -3.70
CA GLY A 57 -22.19 -7.25 -3.24
C GLY A 57 -21.83 -7.34 -1.75
N ILE A 58 -22.78 -7.71 -0.89
CA ILE A 58 -22.54 -7.82 0.57
C ILE A 58 -21.46 -8.86 0.89
N GLY A 59 -21.50 -10.03 0.23
CA GLY A 59 -20.47 -11.05 0.41
C GLY A 59 -19.08 -10.55 0.02
N LEU A 60 -18.99 -9.85 -1.11
CA LEU A 60 -17.74 -9.25 -1.58
C LEU A 60 -17.22 -8.17 -0.61
N ILE A 61 -18.10 -7.28 -0.14
CA ILE A 61 -17.76 -6.24 0.84
C ILE A 61 -17.25 -6.86 2.14
N ALA A 62 -17.89 -7.93 2.63
CA ALA A 62 -17.49 -8.61 3.86
C ALA A 62 -16.07 -9.20 3.78
N ILE A 63 -15.64 -9.62 2.59
CA ILE A 63 -14.30 -10.17 2.36
C ILE A 63 -13.27 -9.04 2.13
N PHE A 64 -13.57 -8.09 1.24
CA PHE A 64 -12.58 -7.10 0.80
C PHE A 64 -12.41 -5.90 1.77
N VAL A 65 -13.43 -5.53 2.55
CA VAL A 65 -13.29 -4.40 3.48
C VAL A 65 -12.25 -4.69 4.57
N PRO A 66 -12.26 -5.85 5.27
CA PRO A 66 -11.21 -6.18 6.23
C PRO A 66 -9.81 -6.20 5.59
N THR A 67 -9.67 -6.78 4.40
CA THR A 67 -8.41 -6.82 3.65
C THR A 67 -7.91 -5.41 3.33
N GLY A 68 -8.75 -4.55 2.76
CA GLY A 68 -8.38 -3.17 2.43
C GLY A 68 -8.02 -2.33 3.66
N ILE A 69 -8.66 -2.57 4.81
CA ILE A 69 -8.26 -1.95 6.08
C ILE A 69 -6.87 -2.43 6.50
N ALA A 70 -6.59 -3.73 6.40
CA ALA A 70 -5.30 -4.29 6.75
C ALA A 70 -4.17 -3.75 5.86
N GLU A 71 -4.41 -3.68 4.55
CA GLU A 71 -3.47 -3.10 3.58
C GLU A 71 -3.19 -1.62 3.89
N MET A 72 -4.24 -0.84 4.19
CA MET A 72 -4.11 0.57 4.56
C MET A 72 -3.12 0.77 5.72
N PHE A 73 -3.12 -0.10 6.73
CA PHE A 73 -2.17 -0.02 7.85
C PHE A 73 -0.72 -0.25 7.42
N GLY A 74 -0.48 -1.07 6.40
CA GLY A 74 0.87 -1.35 5.90
C GLY A 74 1.38 -0.30 4.92
N GLU A 75 0.50 0.27 4.10
CA GLU A 75 0.88 1.07 2.94
C GLU A 75 0.85 2.58 3.23
N VAL A 76 -0.12 3.07 4.01
CA VAL A 76 -0.24 4.50 4.36
C VAL A 76 1.00 5.08 5.04
N PRO A 77 1.69 4.38 5.99
CA PRO A 77 2.90 4.93 6.61
C PRO A 77 4.02 5.25 5.61
N ILE A 78 4.06 4.56 4.47
CA ILE A 78 5.05 4.76 3.41
C ILE A 78 4.54 5.77 2.39
N MET A 79 3.27 5.64 1.97
CA MET A 79 2.70 6.42 0.88
C MET A 79 2.14 7.78 1.28
N GLY A 80 1.87 7.99 2.56
CA GLY A 80 1.28 9.22 3.07
C GLY A 80 -0.03 9.59 2.38
N SER A 81 -0.15 10.86 1.99
CA SER A 81 -1.32 11.40 1.29
C SER A 81 -1.47 10.88 -0.13
N SER A 82 -0.37 10.41 -0.74
CA SER A 82 -0.36 9.88 -2.10
C SER A 82 -1.04 8.52 -2.23
N TYR A 83 -1.39 7.90 -1.10
CA TYR A 83 -2.18 6.67 -1.03
C TYR A 83 -3.54 6.81 -1.76
N TYR A 84 -4.19 7.99 -1.70
CA TYR A 84 -5.44 8.23 -2.44
C TYR A 84 -5.29 7.99 -3.94
N LEU A 85 -4.20 8.48 -4.53
CA LEU A 85 -3.91 8.30 -5.95
C LEU A 85 -3.49 6.85 -6.25
N ALA A 86 -2.74 6.21 -5.34
CA ALA A 86 -2.35 4.81 -5.47
C ALA A 86 -3.57 3.88 -5.49
N CYS A 87 -4.55 4.07 -4.58
CA CYS A 87 -5.79 3.30 -4.58
C CYS A 87 -6.60 3.48 -5.87
N LEU A 88 -6.64 4.70 -6.41
CA LEU A 88 -7.38 4.97 -7.64
C LEU A 88 -6.74 4.30 -8.87
N THR A 89 -5.42 4.39 -8.96
CA THR A 89 -4.67 3.91 -10.13
C THR A 89 -4.31 2.43 -10.05
N GLY A 90 -4.44 1.84 -8.86
CA GLY A 90 -4.26 0.42 -8.62
C GLY A 90 -2.79 -0.03 -8.64
N ASN A 91 -2.63 -1.35 -8.57
CA ASN A 91 -1.35 -2.05 -8.62
C ASN A 91 -0.34 -1.59 -7.55
N ILE A 92 -0.85 -1.39 -6.32
CA ILE A 92 -0.13 -0.77 -5.22
C ILE A 92 1.12 -1.59 -4.86
N LEU A 93 0.95 -2.85 -4.46
CA LEU A 93 2.03 -3.71 -3.97
C LEU A 93 3.15 -3.95 -4.99
N ASN A 94 2.84 -3.94 -6.28
CA ASN A 94 3.80 -4.36 -7.31
C ASN A 94 4.55 -3.20 -7.97
N LEU A 95 3.88 -2.07 -8.16
CA LEU A 95 4.47 -0.91 -8.85
C LEU A 95 4.58 0.30 -7.95
N LYS A 96 3.52 0.64 -7.21
CA LYS A 96 3.47 1.91 -6.47
C LYS A 96 4.30 1.87 -5.19
N LEU A 97 4.19 0.78 -4.44
CA LEU A 97 4.89 0.60 -3.18
C LEU A 97 6.41 0.51 -3.38
N PRO A 98 6.93 -0.31 -4.31
CA PRO A 98 8.37 -0.31 -4.60
C PRO A 98 8.86 1.03 -5.15
N SER A 99 8.08 1.70 -6.00
CA SER A 99 8.43 3.04 -6.52
C SER A 99 8.52 4.08 -5.39
N ALA A 100 7.55 4.09 -4.48
CA ALA A 100 7.54 4.97 -3.31
C ALA A 100 8.73 4.70 -2.38
N ILE A 101 9.00 3.43 -2.05
CA ILE A 101 10.14 3.03 -1.22
C ILE A 101 11.46 3.47 -1.88
N ASN A 102 11.61 3.25 -3.19
CA ASN A 102 12.81 3.65 -3.92
C ASN A 102 12.98 5.17 -3.94
N ALA A 103 11.89 5.93 -4.14
CA ALA A 103 11.92 7.38 -4.12
C ALA A 103 12.35 7.95 -2.75
N ILE A 104 11.88 7.34 -1.66
CA ILE A 104 12.32 7.67 -0.29
C ILE A 104 13.81 7.35 -0.10
N LYS A 105 14.27 6.19 -0.57
CA LYS A 105 15.69 5.80 -0.47
C LYS A 105 16.62 6.72 -1.25
N VAL A 106 16.25 7.11 -2.47
CA VAL A 106 17.04 7.99 -3.33
C VAL A 106 17.04 9.43 -2.82
N SER A 107 15.92 9.91 -2.30
CA SER A 107 15.81 11.28 -1.79
C SER A 107 16.41 11.46 -0.39
N GLY A 108 16.54 10.39 0.40
CA GLY A 108 17.05 10.45 1.77
C GLY A 108 16.08 11.06 2.78
N PHE A 109 14.89 11.52 2.36
CA PHE A 109 13.92 12.13 3.27
C PHE A 109 13.33 11.11 4.24
N LYS A 110 13.12 11.53 5.49
CA LYS A 110 12.49 10.71 6.52
C LYS A 110 11.01 10.49 6.19
N GLN A 111 10.55 9.25 6.29
CA GLN A 111 9.14 8.89 6.10
C GLN A 111 8.21 9.68 7.04
N GLY A 112 7.04 10.08 6.54
CA GLY A 112 6.06 10.87 7.28
C GLY A 112 6.35 12.38 7.35
N THR A 113 7.42 12.85 6.70
CA THR A 113 7.68 14.28 6.47
C THR A 113 6.94 14.78 5.22
N LYS A 114 6.82 16.11 5.06
CA LYS A 114 6.20 16.70 3.87
C LYS A 114 7.03 16.43 2.62
N GLU A 115 8.34 16.54 2.76
CA GLU A 115 9.31 16.39 1.69
C GLU A 115 9.24 14.97 1.14
N ALA A 116 9.19 13.97 2.03
CA ALA A 116 8.96 12.58 1.65
C ALA A 116 7.60 12.39 0.96
N ASP A 117 6.53 12.99 1.48
CA ASP A 117 5.19 12.87 0.90
C ASP A 117 5.11 13.45 -0.53
N VAL A 118 5.74 14.60 -0.77
CA VAL A 118 5.83 15.24 -2.09
C VAL A 118 6.61 14.36 -3.07
N VAL A 119 7.79 13.87 -2.68
CA VAL A 119 8.61 13.01 -3.56
C VAL A 119 7.89 11.70 -3.88
N VAL A 120 7.25 11.08 -2.88
CA VAL A 120 6.44 9.88 -3.07
C VAL A 120 5.25 10.15 -3.99
N GLY A 121 4.58 11.30 -3.84
CA GLY A 121 3.48 11.69 -4.72
C GLY A 121 3.88 11.83 -6.17
N ILE A 122 5.05 12.45 -6.43
CA ILE A 122 5.61 12.53 -7.79
C ILE A 122 5.92 11.13 -8.33
N ALA A 123 6.56 10.28 -7.54
CA ALA A 123 6.90 8.91 -7.94
C ALA A 123 5.66 8.06 -8.27
N ILE A 124 4.59 8.19 -7.48
CA ILE A 124 3.31 7.52 -7.71
C ILE A 124 2.63 8.08 -8.96
N ALA A 125 2.58 9.41 -9.12
CA ALA A 125 1.97 10.05 -10.28
C ALA A 125 2.64 9.65 -11.60
N ILE A 126 3.98 9.68 -11.65
CA ILE A 126 4.75 9.24 -12.83
C ILE A 126 4.53 7.75 -13.09
N SER A 127 4.61 6.92 -12.04
CA SER A 127 4.32 5.49 -12.15
C SER A 127 2.93 5.27 -12.76
N SER A 128 1.92 6.02 -12.34
CA SER A 128 0.55 5.87 -12.83
C SER A 128 0.37 6.36 -14.26
N LEU A 129 1.05 7.45 -14.64
CA LEU A 129 1.08 7.90 -16.02
C LEU A 129 1.70 6.84 -16.94
N VAL A 130 2.84 6.27 -16.55
CA VAL A 130 3.50 5.21 -17.31
C VAL A 130 2.60 3.98 -17.42
N THR A 131 1.96 3.55 -16.33
CA THR A 131 0.98 2.45 -16.36
C THR A 131 -0.15 2.76 -17.35
N LEU A 132 -0.72 3.97 -17.30
CA LEU A 132 -1.79 4.38 -18.21
C LEU A 132 -1.35 4.34 -19.68
N VAL A 133 -0.17 4.86 -19.99
CA VAL A 133 0.37 4.86 -21.36
C VAL A 133 0.59 3.43 -21.86
N ILE A 134 1.19 2.57 -21.04
CA ILE A 134 1.41 1.16 -21.40
C ILE A 134 0.07 0.44 -21.62
N LEU A 135 -0.92 0.67 -20.75
CA LEU A 135 -2.26 0.10 -20.91
C LEU A 135 -2.94 0.59 -22.18
N ALA A 136 -2.86 1.90 -22.48
CA ALA A 136 -3.44 2.47 -23.70
C ALA A 136 -2.80 1.85 -24.95
N ILE A 137 -1.47 1.72 -24.97
CA ILE A 137 -0.74 1.04 -26.05
C ILE A 137 -1.19 -0.43 -26.12
N GLY A 138 -1.28 -1.13 -25.00
CA GLY A 138 -1.72 -2.53 -24.94
C GLY A 138 -3.13 -2.74 -25.51
N VAL A 139 -4.07 -1.83 -25.22
CA VAL A 139 -5.42 -1.88 -25.77
C VAL A 139 -5.44 -1.60 -27.27
N VAL A 140 -4.69 -0.62 -27.75
CA VAL A 140 -4.59 -0.32 -29.20
C VAL A 140 -3.95 -1.47 -29.96
N LEU A 141 -2.95 -2.12 -29.36
CA LEU A 141 -2.23 -3.22 -29.98
C LEU A 141 -2.83 -4.59 -29.64
N LEU A 142 -3.99 -4.66 -28.98
CA LEU A 142 -4.58 -5.93 -28.55
C LEU A 142 -4.89 -6.86 -29.74
N MET A 143 -5.44 -6.28 -30.82
CA MET A 143 -5.81 -7.00 -32.04
C MET A 143 -4.59 -7.60 -32.77
N PRO A 144 -3.49 -6.87 -33.02
CA PRO A 144 -2.29 -7.48 -33.61
C PRO A 144 -1.50 -8.38 -32.64
N LEU A 145 -1.58 -8.18 -31.32
CA LEU A 145 -0.87 -9.02 -30.35
C LEU A 145 -1.65 -10.27 -29.93
N GLU A 146 -2.93 -10.41 -30.28
CA GLU A 146 -3.77 -11.56 -29.95
C GLU A 146 -3.05 -12.92 -30.13
N PRO A 147 -2.47 -13.26 -31.31
CA PRO A 147 -1.81 -14.55 -31.50
C PRO A 147 -0.58 -14.77 -30.61
N PHE A 148 0.07 -13.69 -30.17
CA PHE A 148 1.18 -13.76 -29.22
C PHE A 148 0.66 -13.93 -27.78
N LEU A 149 -0.37 -13.17 -27.40
CA LEU A 149 -0.95 -13.21 -26.05
C LEU A 149 -1.61 -14.56 -25.72
N THR A 150 -2.14 -15.25 -26.73
CA THR A 150 -2.72 -16.59 -26.58
C THR A 150 -1.68 -17.71 -26.71
N SER A 151 -0.40 -17.39 -26.87
CA SER A 151 0.65 -18.40 -26.94
C SER A 151 0.87 -19.08 -25.59
N GLU A 152 1.29 -20.35 -25.63
CA GLU A 152 1.57 -21.15 -24.43
C GLU A 152 2.63 -20.48 -23.53
N ALA A 153 3.63 -19.84 -24.14
CA ALA A 153 4.67 -19.11 -23.41
C ALA A 153 4.10 -17.95 -22.57
N VAL A 154 3.15 -17.19 -23.13
CA VAL A 154 2.50 -16.10 -22.39
C VAL A 154 1.57 -16.65 -21.31
N GLY A 155 0.89 -17.78 -21.56
CA GLY A 155 0.10 -18.46 -20.53
C GLY A 155 0.93 -18.90 -19.32
N VAL A 156 2.11 -19.49 -19.56
CA VAL A 156 3.06 -19.86 -18.49
C VAL A 156 3.65 -18.63 -17.81
N ALA A 157 3.96 -17.57 -18.54
CA ALA A 157 4.43 -16.33 -17.94
C ALA A 157 3.35 -15.72 -17.03
N ALA A 158 2.10 -15.64 -17.51
CA ALA A 158 0.97 -15.09 -16.79
C ALA A 158 0.70 -15.84 -15.47
N SER A 159 0.80 -17.17 -15.45
CA SER A 159 0.61 -17.97 -14.23
C SER A 159 1.71 -17.74 -13.18
N ASN A 160 2.90 -17.29 -13.60
CA ASN A 160 4.02 -16.98 -12.71
C ASN A 160 4.11 -15.51 -12.31
N VAL A 161 3.23 -14.63 -12.81
CA VAL A 161 3.21 -13.22 -12.44
C VAL A 161 2.97 -13.05 -10.94
N LEU A 162 1.93 -13.68 -10.38
CA LEU A 162 1.57 -13.50 -8.98
C LEU A 162 2.67 -13.98 -8.01
N PRO A 163 3.30 -15.16 -8.19
CA PRO A 163 4.48 -15.55 -7.40
C PRO A 163 5.67 -14.60 -7.54
N ALA A 164 5.98 -14.13 -8.75
CA ALA A 164 7.11 -13.22 -8.99
C ALA A 164 6.91 -11.87 -8.30
N LEU A 165 5.67 -11.37 -8.31
CA LEU A 165 5.27 -10.13 -7.65
C LEU A 165 5.48 -10.18 -6.14
N PHE A 166 4.91 -11.21 -5.48
CA PHE A 166 5.11 -11.39 -4.05
C PHE A 166 6.56 -11.70 -3.68
N GLY A 167 7.28 -12.45 -4.52
CA GLY A 167 8.72 -12.71 -4.34
C GLY A 167 9.55 -11.42 -4.35
N CYS A 168 9.29 -10.52 -5.30
CA CYS A 168 9.94 -9.21 -5.37
C CYS A 168 9.66 -8.36 -4.13
N LEU A 169 8.40 -8.35 -3.68
CA LEU A 169 7.99 -7.63 -2.47
C LEU A 169 8.71 -8.17 -1.22
N VAL A 170 8.83 -9.49 -1.06
CA VAL A 170 9.58 -10.11 0.04
C VAL A 170 11.04 -9.70 0.01
N LEU A 171 11.70 -9.70 -1.16
CA LEU A 171 13.08 -9.24 -1.30
C LEU A 171 13.25 -7.79 -0.83
N GLY A 172 12.26 -6.93 -1.11
CA GLY A 172 12.22 -5.55 -0.63
C GLY A 172 12.23 -5.41 0.90
N PHE A 173 11.74 -6.41 1.63
CA PHE A 173 11.67 -6.43 3.10
C PHE A 173 12.80 -7.21 3.79
N ILE A 174 13.67 -7.91 3.04
CA ILE A 174 14.83 -8.61 3.61
C ILE A 174 15.92 -7.64 4.08
N GLY A 175 15.98 -6.44 3.48
CA GLY A 175 16.90 -5.38 3.89
C GLY A 175 16.59 -4.84 5.29
N ASN A 176 17.63 -4.52 6.06
CA ASN A 176 17.49 -3.79 7.32
C ASN A 176 17.24 -2.28 7.10
N ASP A 177 17.52 -1.77 5.89
CA ASP A 177 17.29 -0.39 5.50
C ASP A 177 15.84 -0.21 5.02
N VAL A 178 15.09 0.58 5.79
CA VAL A 178 13.67 0.88 5.53
C VAL A 178 13.45 2.22 4.83
N GLY A 179 14.53 2.90 4.44
CA GLY A 179 14.52 4.21 3.78
C GLY A 179 14.49 5.40 4.74
N GLY A 180 14.90 6.57 4.25
CA GLY A 180 14.94 7.82 5.02
C GLY A 180 15.94 7.79 6.19
N GLY A 181 17.04 7.07 6.02
CA GLY A 181 18.13 6.93 7.00
C GLY A 181 17.80 6.08 8.24
N VAL A 182 16.64 5.41 8.28
CA VAL A 182 16.27 4.51 9.38
C VAL A 182 16.74 3.08 9.06
N ILE A 183 17.54 2.50 9.97
CA ILE A 183 18.01 1.12 9.85
C ILE A 183 17.47 0.29 11.01
N ILE A 184 16.72 -0.77 10.71
CA ILE A 184 16.15 -1.69 11.70
C ILE A 184 16.93 -3.00 11.65
N LYS A 185 17.87 -3.19 12.57
CA LYS A 185 18.64 -4.44 12.66
C LYS A 185 17.77 -5.56 13.22
N GLY A 186 17.77 -6.71 12.55
CA GLY A 186 17.07 -7.91 13.02
C GLY A 186 15.56 -7.89 12.78
N ARG A 187 15.06 -7.00 11.90
CA ARG A 187 13.65 -6.87 11.52
C ARG A 187 13.00 -8.22 11.17
N LEU A 188 13.70 -9.05 10.40
CA LEU A 188 13.18 -10.35 9.95
C LEU A 188 12.88 -11.31 11.11
N LYS A 189 13.58 -11.20 12.25
CA LYS A 189 13.36 -12.10 13.38
C LYS A 189 11.95 -11.94 13.97
N ALA A 190 11.35 -10.76 13.87
CA ALA A 190 9.97 -10.52 14.30
C ALA A 190 8.93 -11.16 13.37
N ALA A 191 9.27 -11.37 12.09
CA ALA A 191 8.37 -11.93 11.10
C ALA A 191 8.29 -13.46 11.13
N ILE A 192 9.31 -14.15 11.66
CA ILE A 192 9.39 -15.63 11.67
C ILE A 192 8.20 -16.25 12.41
N LEU A 193 7.89 -15.76 13.62
CA LEU A 193 6.85 -16.37 14.45
C LEU A 193 5.44 -16.20 13.85
N PRO A 194 5.01 -15.00 13.40
CA PRO A 194 3.77 -14.84 12.65
C PRO A 194 3.73 -15.70 11.39
N PHE A 195 4.84 -15.79 10.66
CA PHE A 195 4.91 -16.55 9.42
C PHE A 195 4.66 -18.05 9.65
N ILE A 196 5.30 -18.65 10.66
CA ILE A 196 5.05 -20.05 11.04
C ILE A 196 3.61 -20.23 11.49
N PHE A 197 3.07 -19.31 12.30
CA PHE A 197 1.69 -19.37 12.77
C PHE A 197 0.69 -19.38 11.61
N PHE A 198 0.84 -18.48 10.62
CA PHE A 198 -0.07 -18.41 9.48
C PHE A 198 0.06 -19.60 8.54
N ILE A 199 1.27 -20.16 8.35
CA ILE A 199 1.45 -21.39 7.59
C ILE A 199 0.75 -22.56 8.27
N VAL A 200 0.97 -22.75 9.57
CA VAL A 200 0.32 -23.83 10.33
C VAL A 200 -1.20 -23.66 10.31
N LEU A 201 -1.69 -22.43 10.46
CA LEU A 201 -3.12 -22.15 10.39
C LEU A 201 -3.70 -22.48 9.01
N TYR A 202 -3.02 -22.06 7.93
CA TYR A 202 -3.43 -22.38 6.56
C TYR A 202 -3.48 -23.89 6.31
N LEU A 203 -2.50 -24.65 6.80
CA LEU A 203 -2.47 -26.12 6.66
C LEU A 203 -3.57 -26.83 7.47
N LEU A 204 -4.07 -26.22 8.55
CA LEU A 204 -5.12 -26.80 9.39
C LEU A 204 -6.53 -26.48 8.91
N ILE A 205 -6.75 -25.30 8.31
CA ILE A 205 -8.08 -24.78 7.98
C ILE A 205 -8.12 -24.02 6.64
N SER A 206 -7.55 -24.59 5.57
CA SER A 206 -7.41 -23.94 4.25
C SER A 206 -8.70 -23.28 3.76
N ASP A 207 -9.83 -23.98 3.84
CA ASP A 207 -11.11 -23.52 3.29
C ASP A 207 -11.68 -22.31 4.08
N MET A 208 -11.42 -22.26 5.39
CA MET A 208 -11.82 -21.12 6.22
C MET A 208 -10.80 -19.98 6.15
N TYR A 209 -9.54 -20.28 5.83
CA TYR A 209 -8.47 -19.30 5.73
C TYR A 209 -8.79 -18.27 4.65
N GLU A 210 -9.21 -18.72 3.47
CA GLU A 210 -9.58 -17.84 2.34
C GLU A 210 -10.77 -16.93 2.68
N LEU A 211 -11.78 -17.47 3.39
CA LEU A 211 -12.95 -16.69 3.79
C LEU A 211 -12.62 -15.60 4.81
N PHE A 212 -11.67 -15.86 5.71
CA PHE A 212 -11.29 -14.95 6.80
C PHE A 212 -9.99 -14.20 6.57
N GLU A 213 -9.44 -14.23 5.35
CA GLU A 213 -8.12 -13.69 5.02
C GLU A 213 -7.91 -12.26 5.56
N GLY A 214 -8.82 -11.34 5.26
CA GLY A 214 -8.71 -9.95 5.72
C GLY A 214 -8.72 -9.80 7.24
N PHE A 215 -9.50 -10.62 7.96
CA PHE A 215 -9.48 -10.62 9.43
C PHE A 215 -8.17 -11.21 9.98
N LEU A 216 -7.64 -12.25 9.32
CA LEU A 216 -6.36 -12.85 9.65
C LEU A 216 -5.20 -11.87 9.42
N MET A 217 -5.25 -11.04 8.38
CA MET A 217 -4.28 -9.97 8.15
C MET A 217 -4.29 -8.94 9.29
N ILE A 218 -5.47 -8.47 9.72
CA ILE A 218 -5.59 -7.55 10.86
C ILE A 218 -5.01 -8.18 12.12
N LEU A 219 -5.34 -9.44 12.39
CA LEU A 219 -4.78 -10.20 13.51
C LEU A 219 -3.25 -10.32 13.41
N GLY A 220 -2.72 -10.50 12.19
CA GLY A 220 -1.30 -10.54 11.89
C GLY A 220 -0.60 -9.22 12.22
N ILE A 221 -1.21 -8.09 11.89
CA ILE A 221 -0.70 -6.75 12.23
C ILE A 221 -0.63 -6.55 13.75
N VAL A 222 -1.68 -6.97 14.48
CA VAL A 222 -1.69 -6.90 15.94
C VAL A 222 -0.61 -7.80 16.54
N MET A 223 -0.49 -9.04 16.04
CA MET A 223 0.49 -10.01 16.49
C MET A 223 1.93 -9.50 16.27
N ILE A 224 2.22 -8.99 15.07
CA ILE A 224 3.57 -8.52 14.73
C ILE A 224 3.94 -7.28 15.54
N TYR A 225 2.99 -6.39 15.84
CA TYR A 225 3.22 -5.24 16.72
C TYR A 225 3.66 -5.69 18.13
N PHE A 226 2.94 -6.63 18.75
CA PHE A 226 3.28 -7.12 20.09
C PHE A 226 4.62 -7.87 20.12
N ILE A 227 4.89 -8.71 19.13
CA ILE A 227 6.15 -9.44 19.00
C ILE A 227 7.32 -8.47 18.84
N THR A 228 7.18 -7.52 17.91
CA THR A 228 8.22 -6.50 17.66
C THR A 228 8.47 -5.67 18.90
N LYS A 229 7.42 -5.24 19.61
CA LYS A 229 7.54 -4.49 20.87
C LYS A 229 8.26 -5.28 21.96
N LYS A 230 7.96 -6.58 22.11
CA LYS A 230 8.62 -7.46 23.07
C LYS A 230 10.10 -7.69 22.71
N MET A 231 10.40 -7.88 21.42
CA MET A 231 11.77 -8.08 20.92
C MET A 231 12.62 -6.81 20.98
N TYR A 232 12.02 -5.65 20.73
CA TYR A 232 12.66 -4.34 20.90
C TYR A 232 13.04 -4.11 22.38
N LYS A 233 12.10 -4.34 23.31
CA LYS A 233 12.39 -4.26 24.76
C LYS A 233 13.45 -5.25 25.24
N ALA A 234 13.59 -6.39 24.55
CA ALA A 234 14.60 -7.40 24.85
C ALA A 234 15.95 -7.13 24.17
N GLY A 235 16.12 -5.99 23.47
CA GLY A 235 17.36 -5.63 22.76
C GLY A 235 17.68 -6.51 21.54
N LYS A 236 16.73 -7.33 21.06
CA LYS A 236 16.92 -8.21 19.89
C LYS A 236 16.68 -7.49 18.56
N ILE A 237 16.02 -6.34 18.60
CA ILE A 237 15.75 -5.44 17.48
C ILE A 237 16.25 -4.06 17.88
N GLU A 238 17.12 -3.49 17.06
CA GLU A 238 17.70 -2.16 17.26
C GLU A 238 17.22 -1.26 16.13
N VAL A 239 16.73 -0.07 16.47
CA VAL A 239 16.26 0.94 15.51
C VAL A 239 17.27 2.08 15.54
N LEU A 240 18.04 2.20 14.47
CA LEU A 240 18.92 3.34 14.24
C LEU A 240 18.11 4.39 13.50
N LEU A 241 17.91 5.54 14.11
CA LEU A 241 17.31 6.70 13.45
C LEU A 241 18.40 7.45 12.69
N PRO A 242 18.06 8.14 11.59
CA PRO A 242 18.98 9.11 11.02
C PRO A 242 19.33 10.12 12.11
N GLU A 243 20.62 10.25 12.43
CA GLU A 243 21.08 11.38 13.22
C GLU A 243 20.60 12.64 12.51
N THR A 244 19.95 13.52 13.26
CA THR A 244 19.60 14.84 12.76
C THR A 244 20.92 15.47 12.33
N GLU A 245 21.13 15.67 11.03
CA GLU A 245 22.26 16.47 10.48
C GLU A 245 22.27 17.94 11.00
N ALA A 246 21.46 18.27 12.01
CA ALA A 246 21.45 19.55 12.69
C ALA A 246 22.52 19.66 13.80
N GLU A 247 22.94 18.56 14.46
CA GLU A 247 23.94 18.65 15.54
C GLU A 247 25.39 18.62 15.01
N SER A 248 25.66 17.97 13.88
CA SER A 248 27.02 17.90 13.32
C SER A 248 27.46 19.17 12.59
N ILE A 249 26.53 20.02 12.12
CA ILE A 249 26.84 21.30 11.48
C ILE A 249 27.02 22.40 12.54
N GLU A 250 26.24 22.41 13.62
CA GLU A 250 26.46 23.36 14.72
C GLU A 250 27.76 23.08 15.50
N GLU A 251 28.10 21.80 15.75
CA GLU A 251 29.38 21.45 16.38
C GLU A 251 30.59 21.67 15.46
N ALA A 252 30.44 21.50 14.14
CA ALA A 252 31.50 21.83 13.18
C ALA A 252 31.71 23.34 13.02
N VAL A 253 30.65 24.16 13.16
CA VAL A 253 30.74 25.63 13.07
C VAL A 253 31.15 26.28 14.40
N GLN A 254 30.93 25.64 15.55
CA GLN A 254 31.42 26.11 16.85
C GLN A 254 32.86 25.71 17.15
N ASN A 255 33.38 24.63 16.56
CA ASN A 255 34.80 24.25 16.73
C ASN A 255 35.76 24.93 15.73
N ASP A 256 35.23 25.72 14.79
CA ASP A 256 35.99 26.52 13.81
C ASP A 256 35.93 28.05 14.09
N LYS A 257 35.57 28.44 15.33
CA LYS A 257 35.69 29.82 15.85
C LYS A 257 36.50 29.85 17.14
#